data_AF-A0AAW8Q8Y7-F1
#
_entry.id   AF-A0AAW8Q8Y7-F1
#
_cell.length_a   1.000
_cell.length_b   1.000
_cell.length_c   1.000
_cell.angle_alpha   90.00
_cell.angle_beta   90.00
_cell.angle_gamma   90.00
#
_symmetry.space_group_name_H-M   'P 1'
#
loop_
_entity.id
_entity.type
_entity.pdbx_description
1 polymer ?
#
loop_
_entity_poly.entity_id
_entity_poly.type
_entity_poly.pdbx_seq_one_letter_code
_entity_poly.pdbx_strand_id
1 'polypeptide(L)'
;MFILSVFKSDEVDQEYFEMALNCSAQALVSILDDENLDVSVDEEKAQIHVKLVDGASPKNALTLEQFKQLSKSAFMESGKLYDEFHHLEAVEE
;
A
#
# COMPACT_ATOMS: atom_id res chain seq x y z
N MET A 1 7.51 -10.27 -0.48
CA MET A 1 6.55 -10.46 0.63
C MET A 1 5.16 -10.05 0.19
N PHE A 2 4.89 -8.78 -0.17
CA PHE A 2 3.66 -8.41 -0.87
C PHE A 2 3.87 -7.23 -1.83
N ILE A 3 3.06 -7.16 -2.89
CA ILE A 3 2.93 -5.99 -3.77
C ILE A 3 1.46 -5.56 -3.77
N LEU A 4 1.22 -4.26 -3.67
CA LEU A 4 -0.09 -3.63 -3.78
C LEU A 4 -0.14 -2.74 -5.04
N SER A 5 -0.90 -3.16 -6.04
CA SER A 5 -1.23 -2.35 -7.21
C SER A 5 -2.40 -1.41 -6.89
N VAL A 6 -2.23 -0.14 -7.20
CA VAL A 6 -3.20 0.94 -6.93
C VAL A 6 -3.66 1.52 -8.25
N PHE A 7 -4.97 1.53 -8.47
CA PHE A 7 -5.55 2.01 -9.72
C PHE A 7 -6.10 3.41 -9.52
N LYS A 8 -5.60 4.36 -10.32
CA LYS A 8 -6.03 5.76 -10.31
C LYS A 8 -7.47 5.91 -10.81
N SER A 9 -8.23 6.83 -10.20
CA SER A 9 -9.52 7.27 -10.72
C SER A 9 -9.36 8.16 -11.96
N ASP A 10 -10.22 7.98 -12.97
CA ASP A 10 -10.15 8.72 -14.25
C ASP A 10 -10.25 10.25 -14.09
N GLU A 11 -10.94 10.72 -13.05
CA GLU A 11 -11.22 12.14 -12.80
C GLU A 11 -10.08 12.87 -12.06
N VAL A 12 -9.09 12.14 -11.55
CA VAL A 12 -7.99 12.69 -10.76
C VAL A 12 -6.75 12.87 -11.63
N ASP A 13 -6.08 14.01 -11.51
CA ASP A 13 -4.84 14.25 -12.24
C ASP A 13 -3.68 13.39 -11.69
N GLN A 14 -2.61 13.27 -12.48
CA GLN A 14 -1.51 12.39 -12.13
C GLN A 14 -0.75 12.85 -10.87
N GLU A 15 -0.56 14.16 -10.70
CA GLU A 15 0.20 14.73 -9.58
C GLU A 15 -0.55 14.52 -8.25
N TYR A 16 -1.86 14.75 -8.23
CA TYR A 16 -2.71 14.47 -7.07
C TYR A 16 -2.75 12.98 -6.72
N PHE A 17 -2.84 12.12 -7.73
CA PHE A 17 -2.77 10.67 -7.50
C PHE A 17 -1.44 10.23 -6.88
N GLU A 18 -0.31 10.70 -7.41
CA GLU A 18 1.02 10.38 -6.88
C GLU A 18 1.21 10.88 -5.45
N MET A 19 0.71 12.08 -5.13
CA MET A 19 0.68 12.59 -3.76
C MET A 19 -0.14 11.68 -2.83
N ALA A 20 -1.36 11.31 -3.24
CA ALA A 20 -2.22 10.44 -2.45
C ALA A 20 -1.61 9.04 -2.26
N LEU A 21 -0.97 8.50 -3.31
CA LEU A 21 -0.28 7.21 -3.26
C LEU A 21 0.87 7.24 -2.25
N ASN A 22 1.69 8.29 -2.26
CA ASN A 22 2.76 8.49 -1.29
C ASN A 22 2.22 8.65 0.15
N CYS A 23 1.15 9.42 0.35
CA CYS A 23 0.49 9.53 1.66
C CYS A 23 -0.02 8.17 2.16
N SER A 24 -0.63 7.38 1.28
CA SER A 24 -1.13 6.04 1.61
C SER A 24 0.01 5.07 1.94
N ALA A 25 1.15 5.17 1.25
CA ALA A 25 2.35 4.41 1.58
C ALA A 25 2.87 4.71 2.99
N GLN A 26 2.93 6.00 3.36
CA GLN A 26 3.35 6.42 4.70
C GLN A 26 2.36 5.97 5.79
N ALA A 27 1.06 6.03 5.51
CA ALA A 27 0.05 5.47 6.41
C ALA A 27 0.23 3.94 6.56
N LEU A 28 0.54 3.23 5.46
CA LEU A 28 0.76 1.79 5.48
C LEU A 28 1.97 1.39 6.33
N VAL A 29 3.07 2.15 6.28
CA VAL A 29 4.22 1.98 7.19
C VAL A 29 3.77 1.99 8.65
N SER A 30 2.92 2.96 9.02
CA SER A 30 2.42 3.10 10.38
C SER A 30 1.44 1.99 10.77
N ILE A 31 0.67 1.45 9.82
CA ILE A 31 -0.29 0.36 10.06
C ILE A 31 0.43 -0.98 10.24
N LEU A 32 1.48 -1.22 9.45
CA LEU A 32 2.27 -2.45 9.54
C LEU A 32 3.11 -2.48 10.83
N ASP A 33 3.58 -1.31 11.29
CA ASP A 33 4.34 -1.11 12.54
C ASP A 33 5.48 -2.13 12.73
N ASP A 34 6.19 -2.41 11.63
CA ASP A 34 7.24 -3.41 11.59
C ASP A 34 8.51 -2.84 10.95
N GLU A 35 9.51 -2.58 11.80
CA GLU A 35 10.81 -2.04 11.40
C GLU A 35 11.63 -2.99 10.51
N ASN A 36 11.24 -4.27 10.45
CA ASN A 36 11.87 -5.25 9.58
C ASN A 36 11.29 -5.23 8.16
N LEU A 37 10.27 -4.39 7.92
CA LEU A 37 9.64 -4.20 6.62
C LEU A 37 10.05 -2.85 6.02
N ASP A 38 10.46 -2.90 4.76
CA ASP A 38 10.65 -1.74 3.91
C ASP A 38 9.43 -1.54 3.01
N VAL A 39 8.89 -0.32 2.98
CA VAL A 39 7.74 0.06 2.16
C VAL A 39 8.17 1.14 1.18
N SER A 40 8.11 0.82 -0.11
CA SER A 40 8.55 1.73 -1.18
C SER A 40 7.47 1.89 -2.25
N VAL A 41 7.38 3.06 -2.86
CA VAL A 41 6.46 3.35 -3.96
C VAL A 41 7.19 3.24 -5.31
N ASP A 42 6.57 2.54 -6.26
CA ASP A 42 6.90 2.56 -7.69
C ASP A 42 5.81 3.39 -8.38
N GLU A 43 6.09 4.68 -8.58
CA GLU A 43 5.15 5.65 -9.15
C GLU A 43 4.82 5.35 -10.62
N GLU A 44 5.81 4.86 -11.39
CA GLU A 44 5.62 4.50 -12.80
C GLU A 44 4.62 3.37 -12.99
N LYS A 45 4.60 2.41 -12.06
CA LYS A 45 3.65 1.28 -12.08
C LYS A 45 2.44 1.46 -11.18
N ALA A 46 2.37 2.58 -10.44
CA ALA A 46 1.37 2.79 -9.40
C ALA A 46 1.30 1.63 -8.38
N GLN A 47 2.45 1.23 -7.86
CA GLN A 47 2.58 0.10 -6.93
C GLN A 47 3.23 0.50 -5.61
N ILE A 48 2.79 -0.13 -4.53
CA ILE A 48 3.50 -0.14 -3.25
C ILE A 48 4.11 -1.52 -3.03
N HIS A 49 5.41 -1.55 -2.78
CA HIS A 49 6.18 -2.75 -2.52
C HIS A 49 6.44 -2.86 -1.03
N VAL A 50 6.16 -4.02 -0.45
CA VAL A 50 6.46 -4.32 0.96
C VAL A 50 7.44 -5.49 1.01
N LYS A 51 8.66 -5.20 1.43
CA LYS A 51 9.80 -6.12 1.38
C LYS A 51 10.41 -6.29 2.76
N LEU A 52 11.08 -7.42 2.98
CA LEU A 52 11.86 -7.64 4.19
C LEU A 52 13.21 -6.93 4.06
N VAL A 53 13.66 -6.32 5.15
CA VAL A 53 15.05 -5.89 5.29
C VAL A 53 15.95 -7.13 5.31
N ASP A 54 17.09 -7.06 4.61
CA ASP A 54 18.00 -8.20 4.46
C ASP A 54 18.41 -8.82 5.81
N GLY A 55 18.22 -10.14 5.93
CA GLY A 55 18.55 -10.90 7.14
C GLY A 55 17.56 -10.74 8.30
N ALA A 56 16.47 -9.98 8.12
CA ALA A 56 15.42 -9.81 9.11
C ALA A 56 14.30 -10.87 8.98
N SER A 57 13.35 -10.83 9.91
CA SER A 57 12.13 -11.62 9.86
C SER A 57 10.96 -10.73 10.30
N PRO A 58 9.77 -10.86 9.71
CA PRO A 58 8.66 -10.00 10.08
C PRO A 58 8.26 -10.25 11.54
N LYS A 59 7.93 -9.19 12.28
CA LYS A 59 7.36 -9.28 13.63
C LYS A 59 6.06 -10.06 13.61
N ASN A 60 5.25 -9.84 12.56
CA ASN A 60 3.99 -10.53 12.34
C ASN A 60 3.99 -11.20 10.96
N ALA A 61 3.87 -12.53 10.93
CA ALA A 61 3.64 -13.26 9.69
C ALA A 61 2.21 -13.02 9.21
N LEU A 62 2.03 -12.01 8.34
CA LEU A 62 0.75 -11.71 7.70
C LEU A 62 0.48 -12.70 6.56
N THR A 63 -0.77 -13.13 6.41
CA THR A 63 -1.24 -13.76 5.18
C THR A 63 -1.62 -12.70 4.15
N LEU A 64 -1.71 -13.08 2.87
CA LEU A 64 -2.21 -12.19 1.82
C LEU A 64 -3.58 -11.56 2.14
N GLU A 65 -4.49 -12.32 2.74
CA GLU A 65 -5.81 -11.81 3.10
C GLU A 65 -5.72 -10.77 4.23
N GLN A 66 -4.89 -11.02 5.24
CA GLN A 66 -4.67 -10.06 6.33
C GLN A 66 -4.01 -8.78 5.80
N PHE A 67 -3.00 -8.91 4.93
CA PHE A 67 -2.37 -7.78 4.28
C PHE A 67 -3.37 -6.95 3.49
N LYS A 68 -4.25 -7.58 2.70
CA LYS A 68 -5.33 -6.90 1.95
C LYS A 68 -6.28 -6.12 2.85
N GLN A 69 -6.63 -6.66 4.02
CA GLN A 69 -7.55 -5.97 4.94
C GLN A 69 -6.85 -4.81 5.66
N LEU A 70 -5.60 -4.99 6.07
CA LEU A 70 -4.81 -3.94 6.71
C LEU A 70 -4.54 -2.79 5.73
N SER A 71 -4.13 -3.11 4.50
CA SER A 71 -3.78 -2.10 3.50
C SER A 71 -4.94 -1.20 3.16
N LYS A 72 -6.18 -1.71 3.10
CA LYS A 72 -7.39 -0.89 2.93
C LYS A 72 -7.48 0.29 3.89
N SER A 73 -7.02 0.13 5.14
CA SER A 73 -7.07 1.21 6.13
C SER A 73 -6.18 2.40 5.77
N ALA A 74 -5.18 2.20 4.90
CA ALA A 74 -4.32 3.27 4.40
C ALA A 74 -4.95 4.06 3.23
N PHE A 75 -5.95 3.49 2.55
CA PHE A 75 -6.54 4.03 1.31
C PHE A 75 -8.04 4.34 1.44
N MET A 76 -8.61 4.14 2.62
CA MET A 76 -10.05 4.24 2.84
C MET A 76 -10.37 5.06 4.09
N GLU A 77 -11.42 5.86 3.98
CA GLU A 77 -12.06 6.51 5.11
C GLU A 77 -13.53 6.08 5.21
N SER A 78 -13.97 5.71 6.41
CA SER A 78 -15.36 5.30 6.66
C SER A 78 -15.87 4.17 5.72
N GLY A 79 -14.97 3.26 5.31
CA GLY A 79 -15.31 2.12 4.45
C GLY A 79 -15.44 2.44 2.96
N LYS A 80 -14.99 3.63 2.54
CA LYS A 80 -14.91 4.03 1.12
C LYS A 80 -13.47 4.36 0.75
N LEU A 81 -13.05 3.99 -0.45
CA LEU A 81 -11.77 4.46 -1.01
C LEU A 81 -11.77 5.98 -1.11
N TYR A 82 -10.61 6.58 -0.93
CA TYR A 82 -10.41 7.99 -1.28
C TYR A 82 -10.65 8.19 -2.79
N ASP A 83 -11.09 9.38 -3.17
CA ASP A 83 -11.57 9.68 -4.53
C ASP A 83 -10.45 9.50 -5.59
N GLU A 84 -9.19 9.59 -5.19
CA GLU A 84 -8.00 9.35 -6.00
C GLU A 84 -7.83 7.89 -6.45
N PHE A 85 -8.49 6.95 -5.75
CA PHE A 85 -8.31 5.51 -5.96
C PHE A 85 -9.61 4.82 -6.43
N HIS A 86 -9.50 4.13 -7.55
CA HIS A 86 -10.61 3.35 -8.10
C HIS A 86 -10.63 1.91 -7.55
N HIS A 87 -9.46 1.29 -7.42
CA HIS A 87 -9.33 -0.12 -7.07
C HIS A 87 -7.95 -0.43 -6.47
N LEU A 88 -7.87 -1.51 -5.70
CA LEU A 88 -6.64 -2.00 -5.04
C LEU A 88 -6.50 -3.50 -5.23
N GLU A 89 -5.32 -3.96 -5.64
CA GLU A 89 -5.01 -5.39 -5.76
C GLU A 89 -3.70 -5.73 -5.07
N ALA A 90 -3.75 -6.67 -4.12
CA ALA A 90 -2.53 -7.19 -3.49
C ALA A 90 -2.21 -8.61 -3.95
N VAL A 91 -0.92 -8.89 -4.12
CA VAL A 91 -0.34 -10.20 -4.42
C VAL A 91 0.84 -10.49 -3.50
N GLU A 92 1.16 -11.77 -3.32
CA GLU A 92 2.41 -12.20 -2.70
C GLU A 92 3.55 -12.10 -3.73
N GLU A 93 4.71 -11.63 -3.26
CA GLU A 93 5.97 -11.58 -4.02
C GLU A 93 6.97 -12.57 -3.43
#